data_AF-A0A258GQM3-F1
#
_entry.id   AF-A0A258GQM3-F1
#
_cell.length_a   1.000
_cell.length_b   1.000
_cell.length_c   1.000
_cell.angle_alpha   90.00
_cell.angle_beta   90.00
_cell.angle_gamma   90.00
#
_symmetry.space_group_name_H-M   'P 1'
#
loop_
_entity.id
_entity.type
_entity.pdbx_description
1 polymer ?
#
loop_
_entity_poly.entity_id
_entity_poly.type
_entity_poly.pdbx_seq_one_letter_code
_entity_poly.pdbx_strand_id
1 'polypeptide(L)'
;MAYREKLAWLELIGMVIAYGGYFVGVGLVDPAPGRLETLTYVALFGAATMVRLLILGTGWLTLRAQMGSEARAKPDERDRSIARRGAAIGYYVLLGLMLWVGVMLPLTDTGWAVANSALAAIIIAEIVRDAVIVISYRRGWHG
;
A
#
# COMPACT_ATOMS: atom_id res chain seq x y z
N MET A 1 -17.67 13.64 -3.04
CA MET A 1 -16.50 13.18 -2.28
C MET A 1 -15.52 14.33 -2.17
N ALA A 2 -15.05 14.62 -0.94
CA ALA A 2 -14.05 15.65 -0.72
C ALA A 2 -12.73 15.28 -1.42
N TYR A 3 -11.89 16.27 -1.74
CA TYR A 3 -10.58 16.03 -2.39
C TYR A 3 -9.73 14.98 -1.64
N ARG A 4 -9.71 15.05 -0.30
CA ARG A 4 -8.98 14.11 0.57
C ARG A 4 -9.53 12.68 0.52
N GLU A 5 -10.85 12.54 0.40
CA GLU A 5 -11.49 11.22 0.24
C GLU A 5 -11.11 10.60 -1.11
N LYS A 6 -11.15 11.38 -2.20
CA LYS A 6 -10.71 10.92 -3.52
C LYS A 6 -9.23 10.52 -3.53
N LEU A 7 -8.38 11.28 -2.83
CA LEU A 7 -6.96 10.97 -2.68
C LEU A 7 -6.74 9.66 -1.89
N ALA A 8 -7.49 9.44 -0.80
CA ALA A 8 -7.41 8.20 -0.03
C ALA A 8 -7.84 6.98 -0.86
N TRP A 9 -8.88 7.12 -1.69
CA TRP A 9 -9.25 6.08 -2.66
C TRP A 9 -8.17 5.83 -3.70
N LEU A 10 -7.52 6.88 -4.22
CA LEU A 10 -6.44 6.76 -5.19
C LEU A 10 -5.24 5.97 -4.62
N GLU A 11 -4.84 6.28 -3.38
CA GLU A 11 -3.77 5.54 -2.69
C GLU A 11 -4.14 4.06 -2.53
N LEU A 12 -5.34 3.78 -2.00
CA LEU A 12 -5.81 2.41 -1.78
C LEU A 12 -5.87 1.59 -3.08
N ILE A 13 -6.50 2.13 -4.12
CA ILE A 13 -6.66 1.44 -5.40
C ILE A 13 -5.29 1.27 -6.08
N GLY A 14 -4.44 2.30 -6.06
CA GLY A 14 -3.09 2.24 -6.61
C GLY A 14 -2.24 1.17 -5.92
N MET A 15 -2.35 1.04 -4.60
CA MET A 15 -1.70 -0.01 -3.83
C MET A 15 -2.15 -1.41 -4.26
N VAL A 16 -3.47 -1.63 -4.27
CA VAL A 16 -4.06 -2.94 -4.57
C VAL A 16 -3.75 -3.38 -5.99
N ILE A 17 -3.88 -2.49 -6.98
CA ILE A 17 -3.61 -2.83 -8.38
C ILE A 17 -2.13 -3.15 -8.58
N ALA A 18 -1.24 -2.27 -8.14
CA ALA A 18 0.18 -2.42 -8.39
C ALA A 18 0.77 -3.66 -7.70
N TYR A 19 0.60 -3.76 -6.38
CA TYR A 19 1.21 -4.84 -5.62
C TYR A 19 0.38 -6.12 -5.62
N GLY A 20 -0.93 -6.05 -5.84
CA GLY A 20 -1.71 -7.23 -6.20
C GLY A 20 -1.18 -7.88 -7.48
N GLY A 21 -0.92 -7.08 -8.51
CA GLY A 21 -0.28 -7.55 -9.74
C GLY A 21 1.11 -8.16 -9.51
N TYR A 22 1.93 -7.57 -8.63
CA TYR A 22 3.22 -8.14 -8.23
C TYR A 22 3.08 -9.55 -7.65
N PHE A 23 2.22 -9.73 -6.63
CA PHE A 23 2.07 -11.03 -5.97
C PHE A 23 1.44 -12.09 -6.87
N VAL A 24 0.53 -11.70 -7.76
CA VAL A 24 0.06 -12.59 -8.83
C VAL A 24 1.22 -13.00 -9.73
N GLY A 25 2.06 -12.06 -10.17
CA GLY A 25 3.23 -12.36 -10.99
C GLY A 25 4.22 -13.30 -10.30
N VAL A 26 4.52 -13.07 -9.03
CA VAL A 26 5.38 -13.95 -8.22
C VAL A 26 4.81 -15.37 -8.14
N GLY A 27 3.49 -15.53 -7.99
CA GLY A 27 2.85 -16.84 -7.93
C GLY A 27 2.75 -17.58 -9.27
N LEU A 28 2.94 -16.88 -10.40
CA LEU A 28 2.86 -17.45 -11.75
C LEU A 28 4.22 -17.75 -12.36
N VAL A 29 5.29 -17.16 -11.85
CA VAL A 29 6.64 -17.29 -12.41
C VAL A 29 7.45 -18.28 -11.58
N ASP A 30 8.06 -19.26 -12.25
CA ASP A 30 8.98 -20.24 -11.65
C ASP A 30 10.41 -19.99 -12.19
N PRO A 31 11.17 -19.05 -11.60
CA PRO A 31 12.46 -18.66 -12.12
C PRO A 31 13.55 -19.67 -11.71
N ALA A 32 14.54 -19.86 -12.59
CA ALA A 32 15.69 -20.69 -12.26
C ALA A 32 16.42 -20.15 -11.00
N PRO A 33 16.78 -21.04 -10.04
CA PRO A 33 17.28 -20.63 -8.75
C PRO A 33 18.57 -19.80 -8.85
N GLY A 34 18.77 -18.88 -7.90
CA GLY A 34 19.98 -18.07 -7.79
C GLY A 34 19.85 -16.68 -8.40
N ARG A 35 20.79 -16.28 -9.27
CA ARG A 35 20.83 -14.88 -9.77
C ARG A 35 19.61 -14.52 -10.61
N LEU A 36 19.10 -15.45 -11.41
CA LEU A 36 17.95 -15.21 -12.29
C LEU A 36 16.66 -15.03 -11.50
N GLU A 37 16.42 -15.86 -10.49
CA GLU A 37 15.35 -15.68 -9.50
C GLU A 37 15.37 -14.29 -8.87
N THR A 38 16.53 -13.86 -8.38
CA THR A 38 16.70 -12.54 -7.75
C THR A 38 16.37 -11.40 -8.71
N LEU A 39 16.93 -11.42 -9.92
CA LEU A 39 16.66 -10.40 -10.93
C LEU A 39 15.18 -10.37 -11.33
N THR A 40 14.53 -11.52 -11.38
CA THR A 40 13.12 -11.65 -11.74
C THR A 40 12.23 -11.00 -10.67
N TYR A 41 12.42 -11.32 -9.39
CA TYR A 41 11.61 -10.72 -8.33
C TYR A 41 11.86 -9.22 -8.16
N VAL A 42 13.12 -8.77 -8.31
CA VAL A 42 13.44 -7.34 -8.31
C VAL A 42 12.80 -6.64 -9.51
N ALA A 43 12.83 -7.25 -10.70
CA ALA A 43 12.19 -6.68 -11.89
C ALA A 43 10.67 -6.58 -11.74
N LEU A 44 10.02 -7.63 -11.23
CA LEU A 44 8.57 -7.62 -10.94
C LEU A 44 8.22 -6.53 -9.92
N PHE A 45 9.00 -6.42 -8.85
CA PHE A 45 8.79 -5.39 -7.83
C PHE A 45 8.99 -3.98 -8.40
N GLY A 46 10.03 -3.78 -9.21
CA GLY A 46 10.29 -2.54 -9.91
C GLY A 46 9.15 -2.16 -10.85
N ALA A 47 8.65 -3.12 -11.64
CA ALA A 47 7.51 -2.91 -12.54
C ALA A 47 6.24 -2.51 -11.76
N ALA A 48 5.93 -3.21 -10.68
CA ALA A 48 4.79 -2.87 -9.82
C ALA A 48 4.94 -1.48 -9.19
N THR A 49 6.13 -1.14 -8.70
CA THR A 49 6.43 0.20 -8.16
C THR A 49 6.23 1.27 -9.23
N MET A 50 6.69 1.04 -10.46
CA MET A 50 6.48 1.96 -11.57
C MET A 50 4.99 2.12 -11.90
N VAL A 51 4.22 1.04 -11.94
CA VAL A 51 2.76 1.09 -12.12
C VAL A 51 2.11 1.93 -11.01
N ARG A 52 2.50 1.73 -9.74
CA ARG A 52 1.98 2.54 -8.64
C ARG A 52 2.29 4.02 -8.83
N LEU A 53 3.53 4.36 -9.15
CA LEU A 53 3.95 5.75 -9.37
C LEU A 53 3.19 6.41 -10.53
N LEU A 54 2.92 5.66 -11.61
CA LEU A 54 2.10 6.14 -12.72
C LEU A 54 0.65 6.39 -12.30
N ILE A 55 0.04 5.46 -11.56
CA ILE A 55 -1.33 5.63 -11.04
C ILE A 55 -1.41 6.85 -10.11
N LEU A 56 -0.50 6.97 -9.15
CA LEU A 56 -0.51 8.08 -8.19
C LEU A 56 -0.18 9.41 -8.89
N GLY A 57 0.81 9.43 -9.78
CA GLY A 57 1.21 10.64 -10.49
C GLY A 57 0.08 11.17 -11.39
N THR A 58 -0.50 10.31 -12.22
CA THR A 58 -1.61 10.69 -13.10
C THR A 58 -2.88 11.01 -12.32
N GLY A 59 -3.22 10.21 -11.30
CA GLY A 59 -4.37 10.44 -10.43
C GLY A 59 -4.25 11.75 -9.65
N TRP A 60 -3.07 12.07 -9.13
CA TRP A 60 -2.87 13.32 -8.40
C TRP A 60 -2.94 14.54 -9.33
N LEU A 61 -2.31 14.48 -10.51
CA LEU A 61 -2.38 15.56 -11.51
C LEU A 61 -3.82 15.82 -11.96
N THR A 62 -4.57 14.77 -12.26
CA THR A 62 -5.98 14.88 -12.68
C THR A 62 -6.87 15.43 -11.57
N LEU A 63 -6.76 14.91 -10.34
CA LEU A 63 -7.54 15.40 -9.20
C LEU A 63 -7.20 16.86 -8.86
N ARG A 64 -5.93 17.25 -8.94
CA ARG A 64 -5.50 18.62 -8.68
C ARG A 64 -5.99 19.60 -9.75
N ALA A 65 -6.00 19.19 -11.02
CA ALA A 65 -6.54 19.99 -12.11
C ALA A 65 -8.06 20.19 -11.99
N GLN A 66 -8.80 19.16 -11.57
CA GLN A 66 -10.25 19.23 -11.42
C GLN A 66 -10.72 20.05 -10.21
N MET A 67 -10.01 19.94 -9.08
CA MET A 67 -10.50 20.47 -7.79
C MET A 67 -9.88 21.84 -7.42
N GLY A 68 -8.93 22.35 -8.20
CA GLY A 68 -8.46 23.74 -8.13
C GLY A 68 -8.04 24.23 -6.74
N SER A 69 -8.81 25.16 -6.17
CA SER A 69 -8.56 25.76 -4.85
C SER A 69 -8.79 24.80 -3.68
N GLU A 70 -9.73 23.85 -3.80
CA GLU A 70 -9.97 22.83 -2.76
C GLU A 70 -8.75 21.94 -2.56
N ALA A 71 -8.00 21.65 -3.63
CA ALA A 71 -6.74 20.89 -3.54
C ALA A 71 -5.65 21.64 -2.75
N ARG A 72 -5.77 22.97 -2.59
CA ARG A 72 -4.85 23.80 -1.80
C ARG A 72 -5.32 24.04 -0.37
N ALA A 73 -6.52 23.55 -0.01
CA ALA A 73 -7.04 23.71 1.34
C ALA A 73 -6.18 22.95 2.36
N LYS A 74 -5.89 23.63 3.47
CA LYS A 74 -5.09 23.06 4.57
C LYS A 74 -5.86 21.90 5.22
N PRO A 75 -5.19 20.80 5.64
CA PRO A 75 -5.86 19.71 6.33
C PRO A 75 -6.52 20.19 7.62
N ASP A 76 -7.81 19.90 7.75
CA ASP A 76 -8.61 20.16 8.93
C ASP A 76 -8.20 19.23 10.10
N GLU A 77 -8.64 19.54 11.32
CA GLU A 77 -8.44 18.68 12.50
C GLU A 77 -9.02 17.29 12.28
N ARG A 78 -10.18 17.22 11.62
CA ARG A 78 -10.82 15.96 11.22
C ARG A 78 -9.90 15.12 10.33
N ASP A 79 -9.34 15.70 9.28
CA ASP A 79 -8.44 14.97 8.37
C ASP A 79 -7.22 14.41 9.12
N ARG A 80 -6.66 15.18 10.06
CA ARG A 80 -5.53 14.75 10.88
C ARG A 80 -5.91 13.65 11.85
N SER A 81 -7.10 13.71 12.44
CA SER A 81 -7.59 12.63 13.30
C SER A 81 -7.73 11.34 12.49
N ILE A 82 -8.31 11.41 11.28
CA ILE A 82 -8.54 10.25 10.40
C ILE A 82 -7.21 9.62 10.01
N ALA A 83 -6.25 10.44 9.59
CA ALA A 83 -4.92 9.98 9.23
C ALA A 83 -4.21 9.29 10.41
N ARG A 84 -4.31 9.86 11.62
CA ARG A 84 -3.74 9.25 12.84
C ARG A 84 -4.38 7.90 13.17
N ARG A 85 -5.70 7.79 13.06
CA ARG A 85 -6.41 6.53 13.28
C ARG A 85 -5.97 5.45 12.29
N GLY A 86 -5.90 5.79 11.00
CA GLY A 86 -5.40 4.89 9.96
C GLY A 86 -3.97 4.44 10.23
N ALA A 87 -3.08 5.38 10.57
CA ALA A 87 -1.69 5.09 10.89
C ALA A 87 -1.54 4.18 12.13
N ALA A 88 -2.32 4.42 13.19
CA ALA A 88 -2.28 3.61 14.40
C ALA A 88 -2.70 2.15 14.12
N ILE A 89 -3.82 1.95 13.42
CA ILE A 89 -4.30 0.61 13.08
C ILE A 89 -3.32 -0.09 12.12
N GLY A 90 -2.87 0.60 11.07
CA GLY A 90 -1.88 0.07 10.14
C GLY A 90 -0.57 -0.33 10.84
N TYR A 91 -0.10 0.47 11.80
CA TYR A 91 1.08 0.16 12.59
C TYR A 91 0.93 -1.15 13.38
N TYR A 92 -0.20 -1.35 14.07
CA TYR A 92 -0.41 -2.61 14.81
C TYR A 92 -0.51 -3.82 13.88
N VAL A 93 -1.11 -3.66 12.70
CA VAL A 93 -1.11 -4.72 11.67
C VAL A 93 0.31 -5.02 11.18
N LEU A 94 1.08 -3.98 10.85
CA LEU A 94 2.47 -4.14 10.42
C LEU A 94 3.29 -4.86 11.50
N LEU A 95 3.19 -4.43 12.75
CA LEU A 95 3.91 -5.01 13.87
C LEU A 95 3.57 -6.50 14.02
N GLY A 96 2.30 -6.85 14.03
CA GLY A 96 1.86 -8.25 14.15
C GLY A 96 2.37 -9.12 12.99
N LEU A 97 2.23 -8.65 11.75
CA LEU A 97 2.68 -9.40 10.58
C LEU A 97 4.21 -9.50 10.53
N MET A 98 4.95 -8.44 10.85
CA MET A 98 6.42 -8.47 10.87
C MET A 98 6.97 -9.31 12.01
N LEU A 99 6.29 -9.39 13.16
CA LEU A 99 6.64 -10.36 14.21
C LEU A 99 6.48 -11.79 13.70
N TRP A 100 5.40 -12.09 12.98
CA TRP A 100 5.22 -13.40 12.38
C TRP A 100 6.30 -13.71 11.33
N VAL A 101 6.59 -12.76 10.42
CA VAL A 101 7.62 -12.91 9.39
C VAL A 101 9.03 -13.01 9.97
N GLY A 102 9.34 -12.29 11.05
CA GLY A 102 10.66 -12.25 11.64
C GLY A 102 10.94 -13.37 12.65
N VAL A 103 9.91 -13.86 13.33
CA VAL A 103 10.05 -14.84 14.41
C VAL A 103 9.63 -16.24 13.97
N MET A 104 8.49 -16.37 13.28
CA MET A 104 7.92 -17.68 12.96
C MET A 104 8.35 -18.20 11.60
N LEU A 105 8.28 -17.36 10.56
CA LEU A 105 8.55 -17.76 9.20
C LEU A 105 9.99 -18.30 8.95
N PRO A 106 11.07 -17.76 9.57
CA PRO A 106 12.41 -18.29 9.37
C PRO A 106 12.63 -19.69 9.96
N LEU A 107 11.69 -20.18 10.77
CA LEU A 107 11.70 -21.53 11.32
C LEU A 107 11.14 -22.56 10.31
N THR A 108 10.38 -22.12 9.31
CA THR A 108 9.73 -22.99 8.30
C THR A 108 10.26 -22.77 6.90
N ASP A 109 10.62 -21.53 6.55
CA ASP A 109 10.95 -21.10 5.19
C ASP A 109 12.24 -20.27 5.15
N THR A 110 12.88 -20.21 3.97
CA THR A 110 14.12 -19.47 3.76
C THR A 110 14.13 -18.74 2.42
N GLY A 111 15.15 -17.90 2.19
CA GLY A 111 15.36 -17.22 0.91
C GLY A 111 14.27 -16.19 0.59
N TRP A 112 13.81 -16.19 -0.67
CA TRP A 112 12.87 -15.20 -1.18
C TRP A 112 11.47 -15.29 -0.59
N ALA A 113 11.07 -16.45 -0.03
CA ALA A 113 9.80 -16.58 0.67
C ALA A 113 9.70 -15.63 1.87
N VAL A 114 10.79 -15.46 2.63
CA VAL A 114 10.84 -14.54 3.78
C VAL A 114 10.79 -13.08 3.33
N ALA A 115 11.54 -12.73 2.28
CA ALA A 115 11.56 -11.38 1.74
C ALA A 115 10.20 -10.97 1.15
N ASN A 116 9.58 -11.84 0.35
CA ASN A 116 8.26 -11.58 -0.23
C ASN A 116 7.17 -11.53 0.84
N SER A 117 7.30 -12.32 1.91
CA SER A 117 6.37 -12.26 3.06
C SER A 117 6.53 -10.97 3.86
N ALA A 118 7.76 -10.49 4.06
CA ALA A 118 8.00 -9.18 4.67
C ALA A 118 7.40 -8.05 3.83
N LEU A 119 7.58 -8.10 2.52
CA LEU A 119 6.96 -7.17 1.60
C LEU A 119 5.42 -7.26 1.67
N ALA A 120 4.86 -8.47 1.70
CA ALA A 120 3.42 -8.68 1.83
C ALA A 120 2.88 -8.08 3.13
N ALA A 121 3.58 -8.26 4.25
CA ALA A 121 3.23 -7.67 5.53
C ALA A 121 3.14 -6.14 5.46
N ILE A 122 4.11 -5.50 4.82
CA ILE A 122 4.13 -4.05 4.62
C ILE A 122 2.95 -3.60 3.76
N ILE A 123 2.71 -4.26 2.62
CA ILE A 123 1.63 -3.89 1.70
C ILE A 123 0.26 -4.10 2.34
N ILE A 124 0.04 -5.21 3.06
CA ILE A 124 -1.22 -5.48 3.77
C ILE A 124 -1.48 -4.41 4.83
N ALA A 125 -0.47 -4.07 5.63
CA ALA A 125 -0.60 -3.03 6.65
C ALA A 125 -0.98 -1.67 6.04
N GLU A 126 -0.38 -1.32 4.90
CA GLU A 126 -0.67 -0.06 4.21
C GLU A 126 -2.07 -0.06 3.56
N ILE A 127 -2.50 -1.19 2.99
CA ILE A 127 -3.89 -1.37 2.50
C ILE A 127 -4.89 -1.18 3.65
N VAL A 128 -4.62 -1.78 4.82
CA VAL A 128 -5.49 -1.62 6.00
C VAL A 128 -5.52 -0.17 6.46
N ARG A 129 -4.37 0.50 6.53
CA ARG A 129 -4.28 1.93 6.86
C ARG A 129 -5.17 2.76 5.93
N ASP A 130 -5.04 2.58 4.61
CA ASP A 130 -5.78 3.38 3.63
C ASP A 130 -7.27 3.02 3.62
N ALA A 131 -7.63 1.74 3.80
CA ALA A 131 -9.02 1.30 3.94
C ALA A 131 -9.69 1.92 5.17
N VAL A 132 -9.00 1.98 6.31
CA VAL A 132 -9.49 2.66 7.52
C VAL A 132 -9.75 4.13 7.26
N ILE A 133 -8.84 4.81 6.55
CA ILE A 133 -8.99 6.23 6.19
C ILE A 133 -10.24 6.42 5.32
N VAL A 134 -10.38 5.63 4.25
CA VAL A 134 -11.53 5.66 3.34
C VAL A 134 -12.84 5.41 4.09
N ILE A 135 -12.91 4.37 4.92
CA ILE A 135 -14.10 4.04 5.71
C ILE A 135 -14.44 5.17 6.69
N SER A 136 -13.44 5.80 7.30
CA SER A 136 -13.63 6.90 8.25
C SER A 136 -14.19 8.16 7.56
N TYR A 137 -13.81 8.43 6.31
CA TYR A 137 -14.44 9.49 5.51
C TYR A 137 -15.90 9.15 5.22
N ARG A 138 -16.19 7.92 4.75
CA ARG A 138 -17.55 7.49 4.38
C ARG A 138 -18.52 7.45 5.56
N ARG A 139 -18.05 7.07 6.74
CA ARG A 139 -18.86 7.00 7.96
C ARG A 139 -19.00 8.34 8.68
N GLY A 140 -18.37 9.41 8.17
CA GLY A 140 -18.38 10.70 8.85
C GLY A 140 -17.81 10.58 10.26
N TRP A 141 -16.62 10.00 10.44
CA TRP A 141 -16.01 9.97 11.77
C TRP A 141 -15.43 11.36 12.11
N HIS A 142 -15.60 11.78 13.36
CA HIS A 142 -15.29 13.14 13.82
C HIS A 142 -14.32 13.19 15.03
N GLY A 143 -13.74 12.06 15.44
CA GLY A 143 -13.01 11.95 16.70
C GLY A 143 -13.90 11.37 17.78
#